data_AF-A0AA40DMD3-F1
#
_entry.id   AF-A0AA40DMD3-F1
#
_cell.length_a   1.000
_cell.length_b   1.000
_cell.length_c   1.000
_cell.angle_alpha   90.00
_cell.angle_beta   90.00
_cell.angle_gamma   90.00
#
_symmetry.space_group_name_H-M   'P 1'
#
loop_
_entity.id
_entity.type
_entity.pdbx_description
1 polymer ?
#
loop_
_entity_poly.entity_id
_entity_poly.type
_entity_poly.pdbx_seq_one_letter_code
_entity_poly.pdbx_strand_id
1 'polypeptide(L)'
;MALTTFHPFPRLPAELRRQIYLETTQPRFVHIQAKSLAELTEQDEDDDLSDFEAFTAHLAPWNLSLDPSLVYFAHDWRNRIRTSEPPRSAWRFRPRDPDRTIQTRLTSYGFSTTRRARQPWPPTRQYPEVLPHILCAQPRAAWQMTRLHALYSAAPIPPLLHTCAESRLVLVQHGYELAFRTRSAGPRTWFCFGTDVLYLPKLPCNWNDPDADADETGAWDLHPDDLARVRRLALENLDLGVHRSEASSALRLCPNVQQLFAVDRLACRKTRSWLLSGTWGCAAPPTREGGWEWIDCDEADALSYPSLQLGGEPIRGIGLHSVGCEALDLWQWKRMHRGDSTGFFEDYANTIKARLREELERVMREEGGGVKPWNIPTVRLVVVGMPSTIEEVFKARDRYWVAIQARERQEQERGVSPSDYA
;
A
#
# COMPACT_ATOMS: atom_id res chain seq x y z
N MET A 1 -21.42 24.48 -36.28
CA MET A 1 -22.85 24.17 -36.48
C MET A 1 -23.50 24.09 -35.12
N ALA A 2 -24.54 24.88 -34.85
CA ALA A 2 -25.26 24.81 -33.57
C ALA A 2 -26.15 23.57 -33.55
N LEU A 3 -26.08 22.77 -32.46
CA LEU A 3 -26.93 21.61 -32.24
C LEU A 3 -28.38 22.08 -32.05
N THR A 4 -29.29 21.75 -32.98
CA THR A 4 -30.69 22.20 -32.97
C THR A 4 -31.64 21.29 -32.18
N THR A 5 -31.16 20.12 -31.73
CA THR A 5 -31.97 19.11 -31.04
C THR A 5 -31.23 18.50 -29.86
N PHE A 6 -31.85 18.51 -28.67
CA PHE A 6 -31.37 17.82 -27.47
C PHE A 6 -32.15 16.50 -27.29
N HIS A 7 -31.44 15.37 -27.31
CA HIS A 7 -32.04 14.07 -27.04
C HIS A 7 -31.88 13.74 -25.55
N PRO A 8 -32.98 13.55 -24.80
CA PRO A 8 -32.88 13.17 -23.40
C PRO A 8 -32.24 11.78 -23.28
N PHE A 9 -31.47 11.59 -22.20
CA PHE A 9 -30.62 10.40 -22.03
C PHE A 9 -31.32 9.05 -22.32
N PRO A 10 -32.57 8.79 -21.85
CA PRO A 10 -33.25 7.51 -22.13
C PRO A 10 -33.57 7.24 -23.60
N ARG A 11 -33.56 8.27 -24.45
CA ARG A 11 -33.81 8.16 -25.90
C ARG A 11 -32.53 7.94 -26.70
N LEU A 12 -31.36 7.96 -26.07
CA LEU A 12 -30.11 7.62 -26.73
C LEU A 12 -30.07 6.11 -27.04
N PRO A 13 -29.45 5.71 -28.16
CA PRO A 13 -29.11 4.30 -28.44
C PRO A 13 -28.44 3.62 -27.25
N ALA A 14 -28.70 2.33 -27.06
CA ALA A 14 -28.19 1.56 -25.92
C ALA A 14 -26.66 1.58 -25.86
N GLU A 15 -26.00 1.59 -27.01
CA GLU A 15 -24.55 1.66 -27.16
C GLU A 15 -24.00 2.97 -26.60
N LEU A 16 -24.65 4.10 -26.91
CA LEU A 16 -24.25 5.41 -26.42
C LEU A 16 -24.50 5.54 -24.91
N ARG A 17 -25.63 5.04 -24.41
CA ARG A 17 -25.92 5.04 -22.97
C ARG A 17 -24.91 4.21 -22.20
N ARG A 18 -24.57 3.02 -22.71
CA ARG A 18 -23.49 2.16 -22.17
C ARG A 18 -22.16 2.91 -22.14
N GLN A 19 -21.76 3.55 -23.24
CA GLN A 19 -20.51 4.29 -23.29
C GLN A 19 -20.51 5.44 -22.27
N ILE A 20 -21.60 6.21 -22.18
CA ILE A 20 -21.71 7.27 -21.17
C ILE A 20 -21.56 6.70 -19.76
N TYR A 21 -22.20 5.57 -19.43
CA TYR A 21 -22.04 4.95 -18.11
C TYR A 21 -20.59 4.55 -17.80
N LEU A 22 -19.88 4.00 -18.78
CA LEU A 22 -18.48 3.61 -18.60
C LEU A 22 -17.55 4.82 -18.46
N GLU A 23 -17.68 5.81 -19.34
CA GLU A 23 -16.83 7.02 -19.35
C GLU A 23 -17.06 7.94 -18.14
N THR A 24 -18.29 7.96 -17.61
CA THR A 24 -18.60 8.70 -16.38
C THR A 24 -18.15 7.99 -15.11
N THR A 25 -17.85 6.69 -15.17
CA THR A 25 -17.31 5.95 -14.03
C THR A 25 -15.79 6.10 -13.99
N GLN A 26 -15.31 7.11 -13.28
CA GLN A 26 -13.89 7.40 -13.20
C GLN A 26 -13.13 6.33 -12.38
N PRO A 27 -11.87 6.01 -12.75
CA PRO A 27 -10.98 5.24 -11.92
C PRO A 27 -10.78 5.90 -10.55
N ARG A 28 -10.75 5.10 -9.50
CA ARG A 28 -10.63 5.58 -8.11
C ARG A 28 -9.55 4.83 -7.35
N PHE A 29 -8.98 5.52 -6.37
CA PHE A 29 -8.12 4.91 -5.37
C PHE A 29 -8.97 4.33 -4.24
N VAL A 30 -8.81 3.04 -4.00
CA VAL A 30 -9.55 2.31 -2.99
C VAL A 30 -8.58 1.91 -1.89
N HIS A 31 -8.60 2.69 -0.81
CA HIS A 31 -7.90 2.36 0.42
C HIS A 31 -8.78 1.45 1.28
N ILE A 32 -8.23 0.32 1.69
CA ILE A 32 -8.91 -0.67 2.51
C ILE A 32 -8.45 -0.55 3.96
N GLN A 33 -9.41 -0.54 4.87
CA GLN A 33 -9.23 -0.49 6.31
C GLN A 33 -9.92 -1.69 6.96
N ALA A 34 -9.25 -2.30 7.92
CA ALA A 34 -9.78 -3.31 8.81
C ALA A 34 -10.65 -2.61 9.86
N LYS A 35 -11.78 -3.25 10.15
CA LYS A 35 -12.59 -2.97 11.32
C LYS A 35 -12.87 -4.27 12.02
N SER A 36 -12.80 -4.26 13.34
CA SER A 36 -13.19 -5.43 14.11
C SER A 36 -14.65 -5.78 13.88
N LEU A 37 -15.00 -7.06 14.04
CA LEU A 37 -16.41 -7.46 14.00
C LEU A 37 -17.22 -6.87 15.15
N ALA A 38 -16.61 -6.63 16.31
CA ALA A 38 -17.28 -6.05 17.48
C ALA A 38 -17.70 -4.59 17.23
N GLU A 39 -16.81 -3.79 16.62
CA GLU A 39 -17.08 -2.41 16.22
C GLU A 39 -18.23 -2.26 15.22
N LEU A 40 -18.60 -3.34 14.51
CA LEU A 40 -19.63 -3.31 13.47
C LEU A 40 -21.01 -3.68 13.99
N THR A 41 -21.11 -4.23 15.21
CA THR A 41 -22.37 -4.71 15.79
C THR A 41 -23.08 -3.70 16.68
N GLU A 42 -22.66 -2.43 16.71
CA GLU A 42 -23.31 -1.32 17.46
C GLU A 42 -23.62 -1.68 18.92
N GLN A 43 -22.76 -2.45 19.58
CA GLN A 43 -22.82 -2.59 21.04
C GLN A 43 -21.87 -1.57 21.64
N ASP A 44 -22.44 -0.43 22.03
CA ASP A 44 -21.86 0.60 22.90
C ASP A 44 -21.60 0.00 24.30
N GLU A 45 -20.65 -0.92 24.42
CA GLU A 45 -20.16 -1.35 25.73
C GLU A 45 -18.80 -0.70 25.98
N ASP A 46 -18.76 0.10 27.05
CA ASP A 46 -17.60 0.75 27.67
C ASP A 46 -16.57 -0.28 28.20
N ASP A 47 -16.23 -1.30 27.41
CA ASP A 47 -15.18 -2.25 27.75
C ASP A 47 -13.83 -1.61 27.39
N ASP A 48 -13.11 -1.14 28.42
CA ASP A 48 -11.76 -0.55 28.35
C ASP A 48 -10.67 -1.49 27.78
N LEU A 49 -11.03 -2.71 27.34
CA LEU A 49 -10.11 -3.71 26.81
C LEU A 49 -10.14 -3.68 25.28
N SER A 50 -8.98 -3.43 24.66
CA SER A 50 -8.83 -3.61 23.22
C SER A 50 -9.12 -5.06 22.81
N ASP A 51 -9.61 -5.26 21.58
CA ASP A 51 -9.86 -6.60 21.02
C ASP A 51 -8.62 -7.53 21.13
N PHE A 52 -7.43 -6.94 21.01
CA PHE A 52 -6.19 -7.66 21.20
C PHE A 52 -6.01 -8.14 22.64
N GLU A 53 -6.29 -7.30 23.65
CA GLU A 53 -6.20 -7.68 25.06
C GLU A 53 -7.20 -8.79 25.41
N ALA A 54 -8.44 -8.65 24.95
CA ALA A 54 -9.47 -9.69 25.10
C ALA A 54 -9.03 -11.03 24.48
N PHE A 55 -8.38 -10.98 23.31
CA PHE A 55 -7.79 -12.15 22.68
C PHE A 55 -6.66 -12.75 23.51
N THR A 56 -5.72 -11.92 24.02
CA THR A 56 -4.61 -12.42 24.83
C THR A 56 -5.07 -13.11 26.11
N ALA A 57 -6.15 -12.62 26.74
CA ALA A 57 -6.74 -13.23 27.93
C ALA A 57 -7.25 -14.66 27.67
N HIS A 58 -7.69 -14.95 26.44
CA HIS A 58 -8.23 -16.24 26.01
C HIS A 58 -7.27 -17.04 25.11
N LEU A 59 -6.04 -16.57 24.95
CA LEU A 59 -5.05 -17.16 24.06
C LEU A 59 -4.59 -18.51 24.62
N ALA A 60 -5.08 -19.58 24.01
CA ALA A 60 -4.67 -20.94 24.34
C ALA A 60 -4.31 -21.73 23.08
N PRO A 61 -3.35 -22.67 23.13
CA PRO A 61 -2.90 -23.41 21.95
C PRO A 61 -4.00 -24.18 21.23
N TRP A 62 -5.09 -24.54 21.92
CA TRP A 62 -6.23 -25.27 21.36
C TRP A 62 -7.32 -24.37 20.77
N ASN A 63 -7.30 -23.07 21.05
CA ASN A 63 -8.24 -22.09 20.50
C ASN A 63 -7.77 -21.55 19.13
N LEU A 64 -6.52 -21.79 18.76
CA LEU A 64 -5.93 -21.31 17.51
C LEU A 64 -6.30 -22.23 16.34
N SER A 65 -7.03 -21.68 15.37
CA SER A 65 -7.32 -22.30 14.08
C SER A 65 -6.74 -21.44 12.96
N LEU A 66 -5.82 -22.02 12.17
CA LEU A 66 -5.16 -21.33 11.07
C LEU A 66 -5.92 -21.57 9.75
N ASP A 67 -6.06 -20.52 8.95
CA ASP A 67 -6.72 -20.58 7.64
C ASP A 67 -5.75 -21.01 6.52
N PRO A 68 -6.17 -21.84 5.54
CA PRO A 68 -5.30 -22.27 4.43
C PRO A 68 -4.68 -21.13 3.62
N SER A 69 -5.36 -19.99 3.53
CA SER A 69 -4.85 -18.81 2.80
C SER A 69 -3.52 -18.30 3.35
N LEU A 70 -3.17 -18.59 4.60
CA LEU A 70 -1.90 -18.17 5.21
C LEU A 70 -0.69 -18.70 4.44
N VAL A 71 -0.81 -19.83 3.72
CA VAL A 71 0.28 -20.34 2.85
C VAL A 71 0.69 -19.31 1.80
N TYR A 72 -0.24 -18.54 1.27
CA TYR A 72 0.03 -17.50 0.27
C TYR A 72 0.99 -16.43 0.80
N PHE A 73 0.86 -16.10 2.08
CA PHE A 73 1.64 -15.09 2.79
C PHE A 73 2.91 -15.66 3.43
N ALA A 74 3.24 -16.94 3.20
CA ALA A 74 4.34 -17.62 3.88
C ALA A 74 5.68 -16.94 3.74
N HIS A 75 5.94 -16.30 2.60
CA HIS A 75 7.18 -15.58 2.38
C HIS A 75 7.38 -14.37 3.30
N ASP A 76 6.30 -13.75 3.77
CA ASP A 76 6.34 -12.64 4.71
C ASP A 76 6.43 -13.14 6.15
N TRP A 77 5.58 -14.10 6.53
CA TRP A 77 5.52 -14.53 7.93
C TRP A 77 6.59 -15.53 8.35
N ARG A 78 7.10 -16.39 7.46
CA ARG A 78 7.99 -17.50 7.87
C ARG A 78 9.31 -17.05 8.48
N ASN A 79 9.79 -15.87 8.11
CA ASN A 79 11.00 -15.27 8.65
C ASN A 79 10.74 -14.50 9.95
N ARG A 80 9.46 -14.21 10.25
CA ARG A 80 9.02 -13.39 11.39
C ARG A 80 8.55 -14.28 12.56
N ILE A 81 7.92 -15.41 12.26
CA ILE A 81 7.65 -16.46 13.24
C ILE A 81 8.98 -17.12 13.56
N ARG A 82 9.47 -16.93 14.79
CA ARG A 82 10.70 -17.55 15.27
C ARG A 82 10.48 -19.05 15.43
N THR A 83 10.61 -19.79 14.35
CA THR A 83 10.54 -21.26 14.34
C THR A 83 11.81 -21.89 14.94
N SER A 84 12.90 -21.13 15.03
CA SER A 84 14.25 -21.63 15.40
C SER A 84 14.65 -21.39 16.85
N GLU A 85 13.87 -20.68 17.65
CA GLU A 85 14.03 -20.70 19.10
C GLU A 85 13.09 -21.77 19.65
N PRO A 86 13.51 -23.06 19.72
CA PRO A 86 12.77 -23.98 20.54
C PRO A 86 12.68 -23.37 21.94
N PRO A 87 11.64 -23.68 22.73
CA PRO A 87 11.49 -23.16 24.10
C PRO A 87 12.69 -23.45 25.03
N ARG A 88 13.73 -24.14 24.57
CA ARG A 88 14.87 -24.64 25.36
C ARG A 88 15.77 -23.55 25.96
N SER A 89 15.69 -22.29 25.52
CA SER A 89 16.33 -21.18 26.25
C SER A 89 15.54 -20.80 27.52
N ALA A 90 14.21 -20.88 27.46
CA ALA A 90 13.31 -20.68 28.61
C ALA A 90 13.22 -21.93 29.51
N TRP A 91 13.30 -23.12 28.92
CA TRP A 91 13.35 -24.41 29.60
C TRP A 91 14.79 -24.90 29.61
N ARG A 92 15.56 -24.65 30.68
CA ARG A 92 16.99 -25.01 30.87
C ARG A 92 17.33 -26.48 30.52
N PHE A 93 17.34 -26.82 29.25
CA PHE A 93 17.74 -28.12 28.73
C PHE A 93 18.81 -27.86 27.68
N ARG A 94 20.08 -27.86 28.12
CA ARG A 94 21.24 -27.83 27.23
C ARG A 94 21.30 -29.16 26.47
N PRO A 95 21.03 -29.23 25.16
CA PRO A 95 21.28 -30.43 24.39
C PRO A 95 22.74 -30.39 23.98
N ARG A 96 23.44 -31.51 24.11
CA ARG A 96 24.86 -31.65 23.75
C ARG A 96 25.11 -31.64 22.22
N ASP A 97 24.06 -31.45 21.42
CA ASP A 97 24.07 -31.68 19.97
C ASP A 97 23.00 -30.79 19.26
N PRO A 98 23.41 -29.79 18.45
CA PRO A 98 22.48 -28.85 17.81
C PRO A 98 21.65 -29.47 16.66
N ASP A 99 22.13 -30.55 16.03
CA ASP A 99 21.48 -31.17 14.87
C ASP A 99 20.31 -32.11 15.22
N ARG A 100 20.03 -32.34 16.52
CA ARG A 100 18.98 -33.26 17.00
C ARG A 100 17.75 -32.57 17.62
N THR A 101 17.53 -31.29 17.33
CA THR A 101 16.61 -30.44 18.12
C THR A 101 15.14 -30.44 17.68
N ILE A 102 14.73 -31.25 16.69
CA ILE A 102 13.32 -31.34 16.29
C ILE A 102 12.63 -32.43 17.11
N GLN A 103 11.65 -32.05 17.94
CA GLN A 103 10.78 -33.01 18.61
C GLN A 103 10.04 -33.84 17.56
N THR A 104 10.36 -35.14 17.48
CA THR A 104 9.69 -36.07 16.57
C THR A 104 8.25 -36.29 17.05
N ARG A 105 7.28 -36.13 16.13
CA ARG A 105 5.87 -36.40 16.43
C ARG A 105 5.70 -37.88 16.80
N LEU A 106 4.79 -38.20 17.72
CA LEU A 106 4.43 -39.59 18.05
C LEU A 106 4.06 -40.42 16.80
N THR A 107 3.55 -39.77 15.75
CA THR A 107 3.27 -40.39 14.45
C THR A 107 4.49 -40.98 13.77
N SER A 108 5.69 -40.42 13.99
CA SER A 108 6.94 -40.99 13.47
C SER A 108 7.33 -42.32 14.13
N TYR A 109 6.69 -42.65 15.26
CA TYR A 109 6.83 -43.92 15.97
C TYR A 109 5.61 -44.84 15.77
N GLY A 110 4.79 -44.60 14.74
CA GLY A 110 3.65 -45.46 14.39
C GLY A 110 2.36 -45.17 15.16
N PHE A 111 2.31 -44.15 16.02
CA PHE A 111 1.07 -43.76 16.70
C PHE A 111 0.18 -42.94 15.77
N SER A 112 -1.01 -43.44 15.43
CA SER A 112 -2.03 -42.66 14.72
C SER A 112 -2.86 -41.81 15.69
N THR A 113 -3.11 -40.54 15.34
CA THR A 113 -4.06 -39.68 16.06
C THR A 113 -5.30 -39.44 15.22
N THR A 114 -6.47 -39.46 15.84
CA THR A 114 -7.75 -39.09 15.21
C THR A 114 -7.98 -37.57 15.20
N ARG A 115 -7.11 -36.79 15.87
CA ARG A 115 -7.21 -35.33 15.90
C ARG A 115 -6.84 -34.75 14.54
N ARG A 116 -7.70 -33.85 14.02
CA ARG A 116 -7.42 -33.08 12.80
C ARG A 116 -6.08 -32.35 12.93
N ALA A 117 -5.34 -32.27 11.82
CA ALA A 117 -4.14 -31.45 11.75
C ALA A 117 -4.53 -30.00 12.10
N ARG A 118 -3.82 -29.39 13.07
CA ARG A 118 -4.09 -28.02 13.53
C ARG A 118 -3.72 -26.96 12.48
N GLN A 119 -2.84 -27.32 11.55
CA GLN A 119 -2.55 -26.51 10.37
C GLN A 119 -3.14 -27.18 9.13
N PRO A 120 -3.72 -26.41 8.20
CA PRO A 120 -4.37 -26.96 7.02
C PRO A 120 -3.41 -27.34 5.88
N TRP A 121 -2.12 -27.00 5.96
CA TRP A 121 -1.11 -27.33 4.95
C TRP A 121 -0.08 -28.37 5.43
N PRO A 122 0.46 -29.21 4.51
CA PRO A 122 1.62 -30.04 4.81
C PRO A 122 2.84 -29.14 5.04
N PRO A 123 3.67 -29.35 6.07
CA PRO A 123 4.84 -28.52 6.27
C PRO A 123 5.89 -28.74 5.18
N THR A 124 6.45 -27.64 4.64
CA THR A 124 7.61 -27.66 3.75
C THR A 124 8.59 -26.55 4.13
N ARG A 125 9.74 -26.47 3.46
CA ARG A 125 10.68 -25.35 3.63
C ARG A 125 10.04 -24.00 3.29
N GLN A 126 9.09 -23.96 2.36
CA GLN A 126 8.46 -22.71 1.91
C GLN A 126 7.35 -22.25 2.85
N TYR A 127 6.59 -23.20 3.39
CA TYR A 127 5.50 -23.00 4.34
C TYR A 127 5.77 -23.91 5.55
N PRO A 128 6.60 -23.45 6.50
CA PRO A 128 7.01 -24.27 7.64
C PRO A 128 5.84 -24.61 8.55
N GLU A 129 6.06 -25.58 9.44
CA GLU A 129 5.10 -25.91 10.48
C GLU A 129 4.96 -24.74 11.46
N VAL A 130 3.73 -24.32 11.72
CA VAL A 130 3.43 -23.28 12.71
C VAL A 130 2.89 -23.97 13.95
N LEU A 131 3.77 -24.13 14.95
CA LEU A 131 3.41 -24.81 16.19
C LEU A 131 2.56 -23.88 17.08
N PRO A 132 1.40 -24.35 17.59
CA PRO A 132 0.50 -23.51 18.38
C PRO A 132 1.14 -22.88 19.63
N HIS A 133 2.11 -23.55 20.25
CA HIS A 133 2.82 -22.99 21.41
C HIS A 133 3.77 -21.85 21.03
N ILE A 134 4.32 -21.83 19.81
CA ILE A 134 5.13 -20.72 19.30
C ILE A 134 4.22 -19.50 19.10
N LEU A 135 3.02 -19.70 18.54
CA LEU A 135 2.03 -18.64 18.42
C LEU A 135 1.57 -18.11 19.79
N CYS A 136 1.39 -18.97 20.79
CA CYS A 136 1.10 -18.50 22.16
C CYS A 136 2.23 -17.66 22.76
N ALA A 137 3.50 -17.93 22.42
CA ALA A 137 4.64 -17.12 22.81
C ALA A 137 4.77 -15.81 21.99
N GLN A 138 4.02 -15.69 20.89
CA GLN A 138 3.98 -14.50 20.03
C GLN A 138 2.51 -14.04 19.83
N PRO A 139 1.85 -13.50 20.88
CA PRO A 139 0.42 -13.18 20.84
C PRO A 139 0.02 -12.27 19.67
N ARG A 140 0.85 -11.30 19.29
CA ARG A 140 0.60 -10.41 18.14
C ARG A 140 0.59 -11.16 16.80
N ALA A 141 1.51 -12.09 16.61
CA ALA A 141 1.53 -12.95 15.42
C ALA A 141 0.29 -13.85 15.37
N ALA A 142 -0.06 -14.45 16.51
CA ALA A 142 -1.27 -15.26 16.64
C ALA A 142 -2.52 -14.43 16.30
N TRP A 143 -2.62 -13.23 16.88
CA TRP A 143 -3.71 -12.28 16.62
C TRP A 143 -3.82 -11.97 15.13
N GLN A 144 -2.76 -11.50 14.48
CA GLN A 144 -2.78 -11.17 13.05
C GLN A 144 -3.19 -12.37 12.16
N MET A 145 -2.81 -13.60 12.54
CA MET A 145 -3.16 -14.81 11.79
C MET A 145 -4.61 -15.27 12.01
N THR A 146 -5.21 -14.98 13.17
CA THR A 146 -6.52 -15.53 13.57
C THR A 146 -7.60 -14.48 13.87
N ARG A 147 -7.27 -13.18 13.80
CA ARG A 147 -8.18 -12.09 14.18
C ARG A 147 -9.43 -12.08 13.32
N LEU A 148 -10.57 -11.88 13.97
CA LEU A 148 -11.86 -11.76 13.31
C LEU A 148 -12.12 -10.30 12.97
N HIS A 149 -12.08 -9.98 11.68
CA HIS A 149 -12.31 -8.62 11.21
C HIS A 149 -12.92 -8.64 9.80
N ALA A 150 -13.40 -7.48 9.39
CA ALA A 150 -13.89 -7.24 8.04
C ALA A 150 -13.18 -6.03 7.44
N LEU A 151 -13.04 -6.05 6.12
CA LEU A 151 -12.36 -5.01 5.37
C LEU A 151 -13.38 -4.06 4.74
N TYR A 152 -13.14 -2.76 4.92
CA TYR A 152 -13.98 -1.68 4.47
C TYR A 152 -13.18 -0.68 3.67
N SER A 153 -13.86 0.06 2.79
CA SER A 153 -13.27 1.24 2.17
C SER A 153 -14.17 2.44 2.37
N ALA A 154 -13.55 3.59 2.62
CA ALA A 154 -14.23 4.88 2.57
C ALA A 154 -14.36 5.42 1.14
N ALA A 155 -13.80 4.71 0.14
CA ALA A 155 -13.94 5.12 -1.26
C ALA A 155 -15.43 5.13 -1.66
N PRO A 156 -15.92 6.23 -2.27
CA PRO A 156 -17.33 6.38 -2.60
C PRO A 156 -17.74 5.30 -3.59
N ILE A 157 -18.84 4.60 -3.32
CA ILE A 157 -19.42 3.62 -4.25
C ILE A 157 -19.79 4.35 -5.55
N PRO A 158 -19.52 3.80 -6.76
CA PRO A 158 -19.80 4.53 -8.00
C PRO A 158 -21.29 4.89 -8.01
N PRO A 159 -21.65 6.17 -8.16
CA PRO A 159 -23.06 6.58 -8.11
C PRO A 159 -23.92 5.81 -9.11
N LEU A 160 -23.35 5.45 -10.25
CA LEU A 160 -24.02 4.67 -11.28
C LEU A 160 -24.47 3.28 -10.83
N LEU A 161 -23.84 2.66 -9.82
CA LEU A 161 -24.36 1.41 -9.23
C LEU A 161 -25.68 1.59 -8.48
N HIS A 162 -26.07 2.83 -8.14
CA HIS A 162 -27.27 3.16 -7.37
C HIS A 162 -28.34 3.91 -8.17
N THR A 163 -28.04 4.31 -9.41
CA THR A 163 -28.94 5.17 -10.21
C THR A 163 -30.12 4.42 -10.82
N CYS A 164 -29.88 3.35 -11.59
CA CYS A 164 -30.91 2.54 -12.20
C CYS A 164 -30.44 1.11 -12.47
N ALA A 165 -31.37 0.20 -12.81
CA ALA A 165 -31.05 -1.20 -13.06
C ALA A 165 -30.10 -1.39 -14.25
N GLU A 166 -30.24 -0.56 -15.29
CA GLU A 166 -29.42 -0.64 -16.50
C GLU A 166 -27.97 -0.23 -16.24
N SER A 167 -27.75 0.92 -15.61
CA SER A 167 -26.40 1.37 -15.26
C SER A 167 -25.72 0.37 -14.32
N ARG A 168 -26.43 -0.14 -13.30
CA ARG A 168 -25.91 -1.20 -12.44
C ARG A 168 -25.51 -2.44 -13.23
N LEU A 169 -26.35 -2.91 -14.15
CA LEU A 169 -26.05 -4.07 -14.98
C LEU A 169 -24.81 -3.82 -15.85
N VAL A 170 -24.71 -2.65 -16.48
CA VAL A 170 -23.55 -2.26 -17.30
C VAL A 170 -22.26 -2.25 -16.47
N LEU A 171 -22.28 -1.67 -15.27
CA LEU A 171 -21.10 -1.62 -14.40
C LEU A 171 -20.72 -3.01 -13.87
N VAL A 172 -21.68 -3.85 -13.50
CA VAL A 172 -21.42 -5.25 -13.07
C VAL A 172 -20.84 -6.05 -14.23
N GLN A 173 -21.39 -5.92 -15.44
CA GLN A 173 -20.84 -6.55 -16.65
C GLN A 173 -19.46 -6.01 -17.04
N HIS A 174 -19.16 -4.77 -16.67
CA HIS A 174 -17.84 -4.17 -16.85
C HIS A 174 -16.80 -4.71 -15.87
N GLY A 175 -17.24 -5.27 -14.74
CA GLY A 175 -16.37 -5.92 -13.75
C GLY A 175 -16.44 -5.36 -12.33
N TYR A 176 -17.41 -4.49 -12.02
CA TYR A 176 -17.66 -4.09 -10.63
C TYR A 176 -18.33 -5.21 -9.84
N GLU A 177 -17.75 -5.56 -8.70
CA GLU A 177 -18.28 -6.54 -7.76
C GLU A 177 -17.87 -6.19 -6.32
N LEU A 178 -18.48 -6.85 -5.34
CA LEU A 178 -18.00 -6.81 -3.96
C LEU A 178 -16.75 -7.68 -3.83
N ALA A 179 -15.64 -7.06 -3.44
CA ALA A 179 -14.33 -7.68 -3.29
C ALA A 179 -13.76 -7.50 -1.88
N PHE A 180 -12.58 -8.08 -1.68
CA PHE A 180 -11.74 -7.98 -0.49
C PHE A 180 -12.37 -8.63 0.73
N ARG A 181 -12.64 -9.92 0.60
CA ARG A 181 -13.02 -10.76 1.75
C ARG A 181 -11.80 -11.01 2.65
N THR A 182 -12.07 -11.28 3.92
CA THR A 182 -11.06 -11.76 4.88
C THR A 182 -11.25 -13.26 5.11
N ARG A 183 -10.44 -13.83 6.00
CA ARG A 183 -10.60 -15.20 6.50
C ARG A 183 -11.87 -15.38 7.32
N SER A 184 -12.33 -14.30 7.97
CA SER A 184 -13.44 -14.30 8.92
C SER A 184 -14.72 -13.64 8.41
N ALA A 185 -14.65 -12.84 7.35
CA ALA A 185 -15.77 -12.07 6.83
C ALA A 185 -15.82 -12.08 5.30
N GLY A 186 -17.04 -12.00 4.76
CA GLY A 186 -17.27 -11.87 3.32
C GLY A 186 -16.80 -10.53 2.74
N PRO A 187 -16.81 -10.39 1.40
CA PRO A 187 -16.40 -9.17 0.73
C PRO A 187 -17.41 -8.05 0.96
N ARG A 188 -16.92 -6.81 1.12
CA ARG A 188 -17.76 -5.65 1.47
C ARG A 188 -17.47 -4.37 0.69
N THR A 189 -16.43 -4.38 -0.15
CA THR A 189 -15.99 -3.19 -0.87
C THR A 189 -16.26 -3.35 -2.35
N TRP A 190 -17.01 -2.43 -2.97
CA TRP A 190 -17.17 -2.43 -4.43
C TRP A 190 -15.85 -2.09 -5.10
N PHE A 191 -15.38 -2.94 -6.01
CA PHE A 191 -14.11 -2.77 -6.69
C PHE A 191 -14.19 -3.27 -8.14
N CYS A 192 -13.55 -2.57 -9.07
CA CYS A 192 -13.33 -3.05 -10.42
C CYS A 192 -11.84 -3.31 -10.65
N PHE A 193 -11.44 -4.58 -10.72
CA PHE A 193 -10.03 -4.98 -10.89
C PHE A 193 -9.38 -4.50 -12.19
N GLY A 194 -10.17 -4.11 -13.19
CA GLY A 194 -9.67 -3.55 -14.44
C GLY A 194 -9.34 -2.05 -14.38
N THR A 195 -10.00 -1.32 -13.49
CA THR A 195 -10.06 0.15 -13.54
C THR A 195 -9.62 0.79 -12.23
N ASP A 196 -10.11 0.29 -11.10
CA ASP A 196 -9.81 0.83 -9.78
C ASP A 196 -8.36 0.50 -9.36
N VAL A 197 -7.79 1.34 -8.51
CA VAL A 197 -6.44 1.20 -7.97
C VAL A 197 -6.54 0.79 -6.49
N LEU A 198 -5.95 -0.35 -6.14
CA LEU A 198 -5.83 -0.75 -4.74
C LEU A 198 -4.72 0.08 -4.09
N TYR A 199 -5.05 0.84 -3.05
CA TYR A 199 -4.06 1.55 -2.25
C TYR A 199 -3.69 0.73 -1.02
N LEU A 200 -2.42 0.35 -0.92
CA LEU A 200 -1.87 -0.24 0.30
C LEU A 200 -1.00 0.82 0.98
N PRO A 201 -1.32 1.21 2.23
CA PRO A 201 -0.46 2.09 3.00
C PRO A 201 0.88 1.38 3.27
N LYS A 202 1.85 2.16 3.78
CA LYS A 202 3.16 1.61 4.17
C LYS A 202 2.96 0.35 5.03
N LEU A 203 3.49 -0.77 4.56
CA LEU A 203 3.31 -2.04 5.27
C LEU A 203 4.19 -2.00 6.52
N PRO A 204 3.67 -2.29 7.72
CA PRO A 204 4.49 -2.31 8.92
C PRO A 204 5.65 -3.29 8.74
N CYS A 205 6.87 -2.75 8.77
CA CYS A 205 8.10 -3.48 8.53
C CYS A 205 8.42 -4.49 9.65
N ASN A 206 7.74 -4.42 10.80
CA ASN A 206 8.02 -5.28 11.95
C ASN A 206 6.74 -5.68 12.73
N TRP A 207 6.51 -6.99 12.89
CA TRP A 207 5.41 -7.53 13.73
C TRP A 207 5.56 -7.20 15.21
N ASN A 208 6.79 -6.91 15.62
CA ASN A 208 7.12 -6.57 17.00
C ASN A 208 7.24 -5.06 17.20
N ASP A 209 6.86 -4.24 16.22
CA ASP A 209 6.83 -2.80 16.43
C ASP A 209 5.78 -2.50 17.50
N PRO A 210 6.16 -2.13 18.73
CA PRO A 210 5.21 -1.88 19.81
C PRO A 210 4.23 -0.77 19.44
N ASP A 211 4.64 0.14 18.56
CA ASP A 211 3.91 1.34 18.13
C ASP A 211 3.05 1.10 16.87
N ALA A 212 3.13 -0.08 16.23
CA ALA A 212 2.20 -0.42 15.16
C ALA A 212 0.82 -0.70 15.78
N ASP A 213 -0.15 0.15 15.45
CA ASP A 213 -1.53 0.00 15.89
C ASP A 213 -2.02 -1.41 15.52
N ALA A 214 -2.54 -2.16 16.49
CA ALA A 214 -3.01 -3.54 16.29
C ALA A 214 -4.13 -3.64 15.23
N ASP A 215 -4.72 -2.50 14.89
CA ASP A 215 -5.81 -2.31 13.93
C ASP A 215 -5.32 -1.95 12.52
N GLU A 216 -4.01 -1.80 12.31
CA GLU A 216 -3.48 -1.56 10.98
C GLU A 216 -3.80 -2.74 10.03
N THR A 217 -4.23 -2.36 8.84
CA THR A 217 -4.63 -3.28 7.77
C THR A 217 -3.40 -3.64 6.98
N GLY A 218 -2.96 -4.89 7.05
CA GLY A 218 -1.86 -5.34 6.20
C GLY A 218 -2.38 -6.03 4.95
N ALA A 219 -1.53 -6.11 3.92
CA ALA A 219 -1.83 -6.85 2.70
C ALA A 219 -2.21 -8.33 2.95
N TRP A 220 -1.80 -8.87 4.10
CA TRP A 220 -2.10 -10.22 4.57
C TRP A 220 -3.52 -10.47 5.07
N ASP A 221 -4.34 -9.43 5.24
CA ASP A 221 -5.74 -9.58 5.66
C ASP A 221 -6.65 -9.90 4.47
N LEU A 222 -6.19 -9.54 3.28
CA LEU A 222 -6.87 -9.71 2.01
C LEU A 222 -6.83 -11.18 1.58
N HIS A 223 -7.94 -11.67 1.02
CA HIS A 223 -7.96 -13.02 0.49
C HIS A 223 -7.08 -13.15 -0.78
N PRO A 224 -6.30 -14.24 -0.93
CA PRO A 224 -5.40 -14.45 -2.07
C PRO A 224 -6.07 -14.34 -3.44
N ASP A 225 -7.30 -14.85 -3.58
CA ASP A 225 -8.07 -14.77 -4.83
C ASP A 225 -8.26 -13.33 -5.33
N ASP A 226 -8.52 -12.39 -4.41
CA ASP A 226 -8.71 -10.98 -4.77
C ASP A 226 -7.38 -10.33 -5.09
N LEU A 227 -6.34 -10.57 -4.28
CA LEU A 227 -4.98 -10.06 -4.53
C LEU A 227 -4.43 -10.48 -5.90
N ALA A 228 -4.66 -11.74 -6.29
CA ALA A 228 -4.26 -12.26 -7.58
C ALA A 228 -4.96 -11.55 -8.76
N ARG A 229 -6.11 -10.90 -8.54
CA ARG A 229 -6.87 -10.20 -9.58
C ARG A 229 -6.51 -8.73 -9.70
N VAL A 230 -5.82 -8.15 -8.71
CA VAL A 230 -5.40 -6.74 -8.70
C VAL A 230 -4.47 -6.46 -9.88
N ARG A 231 -4.85 -5.49 -10.73
CA ARG A 231 -4.05 -5.05 -11.88
C ARG A 231 -3.38 -3.70 -11.66
N ARG A 232 -3.91 -2.87 -10.78
CA ARG A 232 -3.41 -1.53 -10.48
C ARG A 232 -3.21 -1.41 -8.98
N LEU A 233 -1.99 -1.11 -8.57
CA LEU A 233 -1.58 -1.08 -7.17
C LEU A 233 -0.92 0.26 -6.88
N ALA A 234 -1.28 0.89 -5.78
CA ALA A 234 -0.61 2.05 -5.23
C ALA A 234 0.09 1.69 -3.93
N LEU A 235 1.38 1.99 -3.84
CA LEU A 235 2.23 1.70 -2.69
C LEU A 235 2.85 2.99 -2.18
N GLU A 236 2.68 3.24 -0.90
CA GLU A 236 3.32 4.34 -0.18
C GLU A 236 4.76 4.00 0.18
N ASN A 237 5.67 4.98 0.12
CA ASN A 237 7.07 4.86 0.54
C ASN A 237 7.77 3.63 -0.06
N LEU A 238 7.90 3.58 -1.39
CA LEU A 238 8.69 2.55 -2.07
C LEU A 238 10.18 2.64 -1.67
N ASP A 239 10.55 2.00 -0.56
CA ASP A 239 11.95 1.80 -0.22
C ASP A 239 12.52 0.71 -1.14
N LEU A 240 13.27 1.15 -2.14
CA LEU A 240 14.00 0.30 -3.08
C LEU A 240 15.48 0.20 -2.68
N GLY A 241 15.80 0.39 -1.40
CA GLY A 241 17.13 0.21 -0.84
C GLY A 241 17.60 -1.25 -0.81
N VAL A 242 18.71 -1.49 -0.11
CA VAL A 242 19.51 -2.73 -0.18
C VAL A 242 18.83 -3.96 0.47
N HIS A 243 17.80 -3.74 1.30
CA HIS A 243 17.05 -4.81 1.97
C HIS A 243 15.75 -5.15 1.22
N ARG A 244 15.20 -6.36 1.42
CA ARG A 244 13.96 -6.83 0.76
C ARG A 244 12.91 -5.71 0.74
N SER A 245 12.66 -5.15 -0.45
CA SER A 245 11.78 -3.99 -0.59
C SER A 245 10.34 -4.38 -0.27
N GLU A 246 9.62 -3.54 0.47
CA GLU A 246 8.18 -3.71 0.72
C GLU A 246 7.40 -3.86 -0.59
N ALA A 247 7.88 -3.18 -1.64
CA ALA A 247 7.42 -3.31 -3.01
C ALA A 247 7.47 -4.75 -3.54
N SER A 248 8.58 -5.47 -3.31
CA SER A 248 8.74 -6.86 -3.74
C SER A 248 7.74 -7.78 -3.02
N SER A 249 7.53 -7.61 -1.70
CA SER A 249 6.53 -8.36 -0.95
C SER A 249 5.12 -8.10 -1.49
N ALA A 250 4.74 -6.84 -1.69
CA ALA A 250 3.43 -6.49 -2.24
C ALA A 250 3.21 -7.04 -3.66
N LEU A 251 4.22 -7.01 -4.53
CA LEU A 251 4.10 -7.55 -5.89
C LEU A 251 4.08 -9.09 -5.92
N ARG A 252 4.71 -9.77 -4.96
CA ARG A 252 4.56 -11.22 -4.77
C ARG A 252 3.14 -11.59 -4.39
N LEU A 253 2.49 -10.74 -3.59
CA LEU A 253 1.08 -10.90 -3.21
C LEU A 253 0.13 -10.54 -4.35
N CYS A 254 0.50 -9.60 -5.21
CA CYS A 254 -0.31 -9.16 -6.35
C CYS A 254 0.42 -9.46 -7.68
N PRO A 255 0.55 -10.74 -8.09
CA PRO A 255 1.43 -11.13 -9.19
C PRO A 255 1.01 -10.58 -10.57
N ASN A 256 -0.25 -10.18 -10.72
CA ASN A 256 -0.83 -9.72 -11.98
C ASN A 256 -0.90 -8.20 -12.11
N VAL A 257 -0.20 -7.45 -11.24
CA VAL A 257 -0.14 -5.99 -11.33
C VAL A 257 0.52 -5.57 -12.64
N GLN A 258 -0.18 -4.73 -13.39
CA GLN A 258 0.25 -4.16 -14.66
C GLN A 258 0.76 -2.73 -14.46
N GLN A 259 0.15 -1.99 -13.54
CA GLN A 259 0.49 -0.60 -13.24
C GLN A 259 0.72 -0.42 -11.75
N LEU A 260 1.88 0.13 -11.41
CA LEU A 260 2.29 0.49 -10.06
C LEU A 260 2.30 2.01 -9.93
N PHE A 261 1.51 2.52 -9.01
CA PHE A 261 1.52 3.91 -8.57
C PHE A 261 2.45 4.00 -7.37
N ALA A 262 3.66 4.48 -7.63
CA ALA A 262 4.66 4.84 -6.63
C ALA A 262 4.19 6.14 -5.96
N VAL A 263 3.63 6.01 -4.77
CA VAL A 263 3.11 7.17 -4.03
C VAL A 263 4.28 7.82 -3.32
N ASP A 264 4.78 8.93 -3.89
CA ASP A 264 5.85 9.74 -3.29
C ASP A 264 5.35 10.35 -1.97
N ARG A 265 4.09 10.83 -1.97
CA ARG A 265 3.45 11.38 -0.77
C ARG A 265 1.96 11.16 -0.68
N LEU A 266 1.54 11.05 0.58
CA LEU A 266 0.16 11.22 1.00
C LEU A 266 -0.10 12.68 1.40
N ALA A 267 -0.86 13.41 0.57
CA ALA A 267 -1.30 14.77 0.87
C ALA A 267 -2.44 14.73 1.91
N CYS A 268 -2.12 14.97 3.18
CA CYS A 268 -3.08 14.99 4.28
C CYS A 268 -3.31 16.42 4.84
N ARG A 269 -4.26 16.56 5.77
CA ARG A 269 -4.60 17.87 6.39
C ARG A 269 -3.42 18.51 7.14
N LYS A 270 -2.42 17.72 7.57
CA LYS A 270 -1.18 18.26 8.15
C LYS A 270 -0.18 18.69 7.10
N THR A 271 -0.15 18.05 5.93
CA THR A 271 0.54 18.57 4.73
C THR A 271 0.03 19.96 4.39
N ARG A 272 -1.27 20.24 4.56
CA ARG A 272 -1.82 21.61 4.43
C ARG A 272 -1.24 22.59 5.47
N SER A 273 -1.18 22.23 6.75
CA SER A 273 -0.54 23.09 7.75
C SER A 273 0.91 23.33 7.38
N TRP A 274 1.64 22.30 6.96
CA TRP A 274 3.04 22.40 6.59
C TRP A 274 3.29 23.23 5.31
N LEU A 275 2.48 23.04 4.25
CA LEU A 275 2.50 23.84 3.01
C LEU A 275 2.12 25.32 3.23
N LEU A 276 1.44 25.63 4.34
CA LEU A 276 1.02 26.99 4.68
C LEU A 276 1.88 27.64 5.78
N SER A 277 2.46 26.87 6.70
CA SER A 277 3.10 27.37 7.94
C SER A 277 4.48 26.78 8.28
N GLY A 278 4.99 25.78 7.55
CA GLY A 278 6.35 25.24 7.74
C GLY A 278 6.62 24.48 9.05
N THR A 279 5.59 24.12 9.83
CA THR A 279 5.72 23.42 11.12
C THR A 279 5.40 21.92 11.02
N TRP A 280 6.19 21.07 11.69
CA TRP A 280 6.06 19.61 11.70
C TRP A 280 5.08 19.12 12.79
N GLY A 281 4.30 18.08 12.48
CA GLY A 281 3.55 17.29 13.47
C GLY A 281 3.05 15.97 12.88
N CYS A 282 3.21 14.85 13.60
CA CYS A 282 2.78 13.50 13.18
C CYS A 282 1.27 13.44 12.94
N ALA A 283 0.80 12.95 11.79
CA ALA A 283 -0.62 12.99 11.39
C ALA A 283 -1.38 11.69 11.68
N ALA A 284 -2.62 11.83 12.17
CA ALA A 284 -3.66 10.81 12.03
C ALA A 284 -4.26 10.90 10.61
N PRO A 285 -4.70 9.78 10.01
CA PRO A 285 -5.28 9.75 8.68
C PRO A 285 -6.52 10.67 8.56
N PRO A 286 -6.79 11.25 7.38
CA PRO A 286 -7.91 12.17 7.19
C PRO A 286 -9.25 11.50 7.50
N THR A 287 -10.17 12.29 8.06
CA THR A 287 -11.56 11.89 8.36
C THR A 287 -12.27 11.38 7.11
N ARG A 288 -13.13 10.36 7.31
CA ARG A 288 -13.72 9.39 6.37
C ARG A 288 -14.54 9.93 5.18
N GLU A 289 -14.60 11.24 4.93
CA GLU A 289 -15.50 11.83 3.93
C GLU A 289 -14.72 12.39 2.74
N GLY A 290 -14.55 11.56 1.71
CA GLY A 290 -13.97 11.99 0.44
C GLY A 290 -13.37 10.83 -0.36
N GLY A 291 -13.61 10.82 -1.68
CA GLY A 291 -12.87 9.96 -2.59
C GLY A 291 -11.42 10.41 -2.67
N TRP A 292 -10.49 9.47 -2.70
CA TRP A 292 -9.07 9.77 -2.87
C TRP A 292 -8.80 10.16 -4.32
N GLU A 293 -8.10 11.27 -4.51
CA GLU A 293 -7.63 11.78 -5.78
C GLU A 293 -6.11 11.65 -5.87
N TRP A 294 -5.58 11.75 -7.08
CA TRP A 294 -4.15 11.66 -7.34
C TRP A 294 -3.77 12.55 -8.51
N ILE A 295 -2.51 12.97 -8.51
CA ILE A 295 -1.89 13.73 -9.58
C ILE A 295 -0.48 13.18 -9.83
N ASP A 296 0.00 13.26 -11.07
CA ASP A 296 1.39 12.92 -11.38
C ASP A 296 2.34 13.88 -10.64
N CYS A 297 3.48 13.35 -10.21
CA CYS A 297 4.55 14.17 -9.63
C CYS A 297 5.03 15.23 -10.62
N ASP A 298 5.25 16.43 -10.11
CA ASP A 298 5.79 17.58 -10.84
C ASP A 298 7.16 17.97 -10.28
N GLU A 299 7.94 18.72 -11.04
CA GLU A 299 9.24 19.22 -10.57
C GLU A 299 9.11 20.03 -9.28
N ALA A 300 8.02 20.81 -9.16
CA ALA A 300 7.70 21.55 -7.95
C ALA A 300 7.51 20.64 -6.71
N ASP A 301 7.24 19.35 -6.90
CA ASP A 301 7.08 18.40 -5.80
C ASP A 301 8.42 17.87 -5.29
N ALA A 302 9.47 17.88 -6.10
CA ALA A 302 10.75 17.28 -5.74
C ALA A 302 11.67 18.20 -4.93
N LEU A 303 11.35 19.50 -4.80
CA LEU A 303 12.25 20.49 -4.20
C LEU A 303 11.77 20.94 -2.81
N SER A 304 12.53 20.61 -1.76
CA SER A 304 12.45 21.22 -0.43
C SER A 304 13.66 22.11 -0.17
N TYR A 305 13.41 23.31 0.34
CA TYR A 305 14.34 24.27 0.96
C TYR A 305 15.46 23.62 1.83
N PRO A 306 16.72 24.14 1.98
CA PRO A 306 17.35 25.40 1.53
C PRO A 306 18.67 25.20 0.73
N SER A 307 18.77 24.19 -0.15
CA SER A 307 20.02 23.93 -0.90
C SER A 307 20.23 24.80 -2.15
N LEU A 308 19.28 25.67 -2.50
CA LEU A 308 19.55 26.84 -3.34
C LEU A 308 20.33 27.90 -2.51
N GLN A 309 21.51 27.53 -2.04
CA GLN A 309 22.58 28.45 -1.62
C GLN A 309 23.39 28.95 -2.82
N LEU A 310 22.80 28.98 -4.01
CA LEU A 310 23.39 29.67 -5.16
C LEU A 310 23.11 31.18 -5.02
N GLY A 311 23.86 31.85 -4.12
CA GLY A 311 23.97 33.32 -4.13
C GLY A 311 23.49 34.13 -2.91
N GLY A 312 23.40 33.56 -1.71
CA GLY A 312 23.61 34.35 -0.47
C GLY A 312 22.41 34.87 0.33
N GLU A 313 21.16 34.72 -0.09
CA GLU A 313 20.00 35.01 0.77
C GLU A 313 18.94 33.91 0.58
N PRO A 314 18.54 33.17 1.64
CA PRO A 314 17.36 32.33 1.54
C PRO A 314 16.17 33.24 1.24
N ILE A 315 15.40 32.94 0.20
CA ILE A 315 14.02 33.41 0.00
C ILE A 315 13.15 33.06 1.24
N ARG A 316 13.35 33.76 2.35
CA ARG A 316 12.49 33.67 3.53
C ARG A 316 11.11 34.18 3.10
N GLY A 317 10.13 33.29 3.10
CA GLY A 317 8.72 33.69 2.94
C GLY A 317 7.95 32.95 1.86
N ILE A 318 8.60 32.16 1.00
CA ILE A 318 7.88 31.23 0.11
C ILE A 318 8.04 29.83 0.72
N GLY A 319 7.18 29.50 1.68
CA GLY A 319 7.14 28.21 2.39
C GLY A 319 6.81 27.02 1.49
N LEU A 320 7.63 26.78 0.47
CA LEU A 320 7.55 25.64 -0.43
C LEU A 320 8.50 24.59 0.11
N HIS A 321 8.01 23.87 1.12
CA HIS A 321 8.64 22.64 1.53
C HIS A 321 8.03 21.53 0.67
N SER A 322 8.85 20.83 -0.10
CA SER A 322 8.43 19.64 -0.83
C SER A 322 9.48 18.54 -0.68
N VAL A 323 9.32 17.71 0.36
CA VAL A 323 10.26 16.64 0.74
C VAL A 323 9.99 15.41 -0.13
N GLY A 324 10.48 15.41 -1.36
CA GLY A 324 10.63 14.16 -2.11
C GLY A 324 11.92 13.52 -1.60
N CYS A 325 11.96 12.21 -1.46
CA CYS A 325 13.19 11.48 -1.09
C CYS A 325 14.31 11.57 -2.17
N GLU A 326 14.03 12.33 -3.23
CA GLU A 326 14.69 12.37 -4.53
C GLU A 326 15.23 13.75 -4.91
N ALA A 327 15.10 14.77 -4.05
CA ALA A 327 15.50 16.15 -4.36
C ALA A 327 16.97 16.26 -4.84
N LEU A 328 17.84 15.43 -4.26
CA LEU A 328 19.23 15.32 -4.64
C LEU A 328 19.41 14.70 -6.02
N ASP A 329 18.60 13.71 -6.38
CA ASP A 329 18.68 13.01 -7.65
C ASP A 329 18.16 13.89 -8.79
N LEU A 330 17.08 14.64 -8.57
CA LEU A 330 16.64 15.67 -9.52
C LEU A 330 17.69 16.77 -9.70
N TRP A 331 18.34 17.20 -8.62
CA TRP A 331 19.40 18.21 -8.71
C TRP A 331 20.62 17.68 -9.50
N GLN A 332 21.04 16.45 -9.22
CA GLN A 332 22.11 15.79 -9.98
C GLN A 332 21.72 15.62 -11.44
N TRP A 333 20.48 15.23 -11.72
CA TRP A 333 19.94 15.13 -13.07
C TRP A 333 20.06 16.46 -13.81
N LYS A 334 19.54 17.54 -13.22
CA LYS A 334 19.64 18.88 -13.80
C LYS A 334 21.09 19.29 -14.04
N ARG A 335 21.99 19.00 -13.12
CA ARG A 335 23.42 19.29 -13.30
C ARG A 335 24.00 18.55 -14.50
N MET A 336 23.63 17.29 -14.70
CA MET A 336 24.05 16.50 -15.87
C MET A 336 23.39 16.97 -17.18
N HIS A 337 22.18 17.52 -17.11
CA HIS A 337 21.35 17.91 -18.26
C HIS A 337 21.24 19.43 -18.44
N ARG A 338 22.23 20.20 -17.95
CA ARG A 338 22.31 21.68 -18.15
C ARG A 338 21.06 22.44 -17.69
N GLY A 339 20.47 22.01 -16.58
CA GLY A 339 19.27 22.60 -15.98
C GLY A 339 17.95 21.98 -16.44
N ASP A 340 17.96 21.13 -17.47
CA ASP A 340 16.77 20.47 -17.99
C ASP A 340 16.32 19.32 -17.07
N SER A 341 15.04 19.35 -16.67
CA SER A 341 14.37 18.30 -15.88
C SER A 341 13.53 17.37 -16.75
N THR A 342 13.38 17.64 -18.04
CA THR A 342 12.59 16.78 -18.92
C THR A 342 13.15 15.36 -18.91
N GLY A 343 12.25 14.39 -18.79
CA GLY A 343 12.61 12.96 -18.71
C GLY A 343 13.06 12.46 -17.33
N PHE A 344 13.30 13.32 -16.33
CA PHE A 344 13.74 12.86 -14.99
C PHE A 344 12.80 11.83 -14.38
N PHE A 345 11.49 12.13 -14.32
CA PHE A 345 10.50 11.23 -13.73
C PHE A 345 10.33 9.93 -14.53
N GLU A 346 10.53 9.96 -15.84
CA GLU A 346 10.52 8.77 -16.69
C GLU A 346 11.74 7.88 -16.44
N ASP A 347 12.93 8.50 -16.35
CA ASP A 347 14.17 7.80 -16.00
C ASP A 347 14.10 7.20 -14.59
N TYR A 348 13.55 7.96 -13.64
CA TYR A 348 13.37 7.48 -12.28
C TYR A 348 12.38 6.31 -12.21
N ALA A 349 11.24 6.40 -12.90
CA ALA A 349 10.29 5.28 -13.04
C ALA A 349 10.95 4.05 -13.69
N ASN A 350 11.83 4.24 -14.67
CA ASN A 350 12.61 3.17 -15.29
C ASN A 350 13.65 2.57 -14.32
N THR A 351 14.27 3.39 -13.48
CA THR A 351 15.17 2.95 -12.42
C THR A 351 14.44 2.08 -11.40
N ILE A 352 13.24 2.48 -10.96
CA ILE A 352 12.38 1.66 -10.11
C ILE A 352 12.09 0.32 -10.78
N LYS A 353 11.70 0.35 -12.07
CA LYS A 353 11.39 -0.85 -12.85
C LYS A 353 12.59 -1.79 -12.99
N ALA A 354 13.80 -1.24 -13.16
CA ALA A 354 15.04 -2.03 -13.20
C ALA A 354 15.30 -2.71 -11.86
N ARG A 355 15.20 -1.98 -10.75
CA ARG A 355 15.35 -2.54 -9.39
C ARG A 355 14.32 -3.64 -9.10
N LEU A 356 13.06 -3.45 -9.48
CA LEU A 356 12.03 -4.48 -9.33
C LEU A 356 12.35 -5.76 -10.11
N ARG A 357 13.01 -5.65 -11.27
CA ARG A 357 13.46 -6.80 -12.05
C ARG A 357 14.63 -7.51 -11.37
N GLU A 358 15.62 -6.77 -10.89
CA GLU A 358 16.74 -7.33 -10.14
C GLU A 358 16.26 -8.06 -8.87
N GLU A 359 15.28 -7.50 -8.19
CA GLU A 359 14.61 -8.10 -7.03
C GLU A 359 13.89 -9.41 -7.37
N LEU A 360 13.14 -9.42 -8.48
CA LEU A 360 12.51 -10.64 -9.00
C LEU A 360 13.56 -11.72 -9.26
N GLU A 361 14.64 -11.39 -9.96
CA GLU A 361 15.73 -12.32 -10.26
C GLU A 361 16.43 -12.81 -8.99
N ARG A 362 16.64 -11.93 -8.01
CA ARG A 362 17.20 -12.29 -6.69
C ARG A 362 16.29 -13.30 -5.98
N VAL A 363 15.00 -13.01 -5.86
CA VAL A 363 14.03 -13.90 -5.18
C VAL A 363 13.92 -15.25 -5.89
N MET A 364 13.91 -15.26 -7.22
CA MET A 364 13.88 -16.49 -8.01
C MET A 364 15.12 -17.37 -7.79
N ARG A 365 16.31 -16.75 -7.65
CA ARG A 365 17.57 -17.45 -7.33
C ARG A 365 17.57 -18.00 -5.90
N GLU A 366 17.18 -17.18 -4.92
CA GLU A 366 17.24 -17.53 -3.50
C GLU A 366 16.21 -18.59 -3.10
N GLU A 367 14.99 -18.51 -3.64
CA GLU A 367 13.85 -19.33 -3.21
C GLU A 367 13.61 -20.57 -4.09
N GLY A 368 14.50 -20.83 -5.05
CA GLY A 368 14.63 -22.13 -5.72
C GLY A 368 13.43 -22.54 -6.59
N GLY A 369 12.92 -21.64 -7.42
CA GLY A 369 11.89 -21.93 -8.44
C GLY A 369 10.48 -22.23 -7.93
N GLY A 370 10.26 -22.29 -6.61
CA GLY A 370 8.92 -22.47 -6.04
C GLY A 370 8.16 -21.18 -5.75
N VAL A 371 8.75 -20.02 -6.06
CA VAL A 371 8.04 -18.74 -6.06
C VAL A 371 7.45 -18.53 -7.44
N LYS A 372 6.16 -18.23 -7.49
CA LYS A 372 5.51 -17.82 -8.74
C LYS A 372 6.08 -16.45 -9.15
N PRO A 373 6.59 -16.28 -10.38
CA PRO A 373 7.05 -14.98 -10.83
C PRO A 373 5.88 -14.00 -10.89
N TRP A 374 6.16 -12.72 -10.59
CA TRP A 374 5.22 -11.62 -10.75
C TRP A 374 5.57 -10.77 -11.96
N ASN A 375 4.58 -10.05 -12.49
CA ASN A 375 4.79 -9.11 -13.58
C ASN A 375 5.59 -7.89 -13.11
N ILE A 376 6.49 -7.38 -13.97
CA ILE A 376 7.15 -6.10 -13.73
C ILE A 376 6.23 -4.98 -14.25
N PRO A 377 5.60 -4.19 -13.37
CA PRO A 377 4.59 -3.23 -13.78
C PRO A 377 5.21 -1.99 -14.44
N THR A 378 4.38 -1.24 -15.18
CA THR A 378 4.69 0.16 -15.51
C THR A 378 4.58 1.00 -14.25
N VAL A 379 5.56 1.85 -13.99
CA VAL A 379 5.62 2.67 -12.78
C VAL A 379 5.16 4.08 -13.10
N ARG A 380 4.33 4.66 -12.23
CA ARG A 380 3.97 6.09 -12.24
C ARG A 380 4.20 6.68 -10.87
N LEU A 381 4.82 7.85 -10.83
CA LEU A 381 5.08 8.60 -9.62
C LEU A 381 3.90 9.54 -9.39
N VAL A 382 3.27 9.43 -8.24
CA VAL A 382 2.05 10.18 -7.95
C VAL A 382 2.04 10.74 -6.54
N VAL A 383 1.34 11.87 -6.41
CA VAL A 383 0.88 12.40 -5.12
C VAL A 383 -0.58 11.99 -4.97
N VAL A 384 -0.92 11.39 -3.84
CA VAL A 384 -2.28 10.93 -3.55
C VAL A 384 -2.83 11.70 -2.36
N GLY A 385 -4.10 12.09 -2.39
CA GLY A 385 -4.71 12.88 -1.32
C GLY A 385 -6.21 13.02 -1.42
N MET A 386 -6.80 13.79 -0.52
CA MET A 386 -8.18 14.24 -0.65
C MET A 386 -8.28 15.34 -1.71
N PRO A 387 -9.45 15.59 -2.32
CA PRO A 387 -9.58 16.61 -3.36
C PRO A 387 -9.11 17.99 -2.89
N SER A 388 -9.48 18.36 -1.65
CA SER A 388 -9.04 19.62 -1.03
C SER A 388 -7.53 19.68 -0.78
N THR A 389 -6.84 18.56 -0.52
CA THR A 389 -5.39 18.57 -0.34
C THR A 389 -4.66 18.58 -1.68
N ILE A 390 -5.20 17.91 -2.69
CA ILE A 390 -4.71 17.96 -4.07
C ILE A 390 -4.82 19.38 -4.64
N GLU A 391 -5.93 20.08 -4.41
CA GLU A 391 -6.09 21.49 -4.79
C GLU A 391 -5.00 22.39 -4.18
N GLU A 392 -4.66 22.16 -2.91
CA GLU A 392 -3.58 22.88 -2.24
C GLU A 392 -2.19 22.54 -2.80
N VAL A 393 -1.97 21.30 -3.27
CA VAL A 393 -0.75 20.93 -3.99
C VAL A 393 -0.66 21.73 -5.29
N PHE A 394 -1.73 21.85 -6.07
CA PHE A 394 -1.75 22.69 -7.27
C PHE A 394 -1.40 24.15 -6.97
N LYS A 395 -2.03 24.74 -5.93
CA LYS A 395 -1.70 26.12 -5.51
C LYS A 395 -0.24 26.28 -5.07
N ALA A 396 0.36 25.23 -4.50
CA ALA A 396 1.78 25.24 -4.15
C ALA A 396 2.65 25.18 -5.41
N ARG A 397 2.31 24.33 -6.40
CA ARG A 397 3.00 24.27 -7.70
C ARG A 397 2.94 25.61 -8.43
N ASP A 398 1.77 26.26 -8.47
CA ASP A 398 1.62 27.56 -9.12
C ASP A 398 2.53 28.62 -8.48
N ARG A 399 2.58 28.68 -7.14
CA ARG A 399 3.47 29.59 -6.41
C ARG A 399 4.94 29.31 -6.72
N TYR A 400 5.32 28.04 -6.81
CA TYR A 400 6.67 27.63 -7.18
C TYR A 400 7.04 28.13 -8.58
N TRP A 401 6.22 27.85 -9.59
CA TRP A 401 6.51 28.23 -10.97
C TRP A 401 6.52 29.74 -11.17
N VAL A 402 5.64 30.48 -10.49
CA VAL A 402 5.68 31.95 -10.49
C VAL A 402 6.99 32.49 -9.89
N ALA A 403 7.48 31.88 -8.80
CA ALA A 403 8.74 32.28 -8.18
C ALA A 403 9.95 31.99 -9.08
N ILE A 404 9.98 30.84 -9.76
CA ILE A 404 11.01 30.51 -10.75
C ILE A 404 11.02 31.53 -11.89
N GLN A 405 9.86 31.81 -12.50
CA GLN A 405 9.75 32.80 -13.58
C GLN A 405 10.13 34.22 -13.16
N ALA A 406 9.86 34.59 -11.90
CA ALA A 406 10.27 35.89 -11.37
C ALA A 406 11.80 35.98 -11.22
N ARG A 407 12.44 34.88 -10.77
CA ARG A 407 13.90 34.80 -10.61
C ARG A 407 14.61 34.82 -11.96
N GLU A 408 14.14 34.04 -12.94
CA GLU A 408 14.71 34.04 -14.30
C GLU A 408 14.69 35.44 -14.92
N ARG A 409 13.59 36.18 -14.74
CA ARG A 409 13.49 37.58 -15.16
C ARG A 409 14.52 38.47 -14.45
N GLN A 410 14.70 38.30 -13.15
CA GLN A 410 15.68 39.08 -12.36
C GLN A 410 17.13 38.76 -12.78
N GLU A 411 17.45 37.51 -13.09
CA GLU A 411 18.77 37.10 -13.57
C GLU A 411 19.04 37.66 -14.97
N GLN A 412 18.04 37.64 -15.85
CA GLN A 412 18.10 38.25 -17.18
C GLN A 412 18.32 39.77 -17.10
N GLU A 413 17.66 40.47 -16.16
CA GLU A 413 17.86 41.90 -15.91
C GLU A 413 19.27 42.21 -15.37
N ARG A 414 19.87 41.30 -14.59
CA ARG A 414 21.24 41.46 -14.06
C ARG A 414 22.34 41.14 -15.08
N GLY A 415 21.97 40.64 -16.26
CA GLY A 415 22.94 40.21 -17.29
C GLY A 415 23.76 39.00 -16.86
N VAL A 416 23.30 38.25 -15.86
CA VAL A 416 23.94 36.99 -15.45
C VAL A 416 23.43 35.90 -16.39
N SER A 417 24.34 35.28 -17.13
CA SER A 417 23.97 34.18 -18.02
C SER A 417 23.54 32.98 -17.15
N PRO A 418 22.41 32.30 -17.46
CA PRO A 418 22.00 31.08 -16.75
C PRO A 418 23.08 29.98 -16.73
N SER A 419 24.09 30.07 -17.60
CA SER A 419 25.24 29.16 -17.65
C SER A 419 26.19 29.23 -16.46
N ASP A 420 26.13 30.29 -15.64
CA ASP A 420 27.15 30.55 -14.63
C ASP A 420 26.87 29.86 -13.28
N TYR A 421 25.77 29.09 -13.20
CA TYR A 421 25.33 28.39 -11.99
C TYR A 421 25.32 26.85 -12.10
N ALA A 422 25.98 26.28 -13.13
CA ALA A 422 26.12 24.82 -13.33
C ALA A 422 27.20 24.17 -12.44
#